data_AF-A0A1Y5LQH5-F1
#
_entry.id   AF-A0A1Y5LQH5-F1
#
_cell.length_a   1.000
_cell.length_b   1.000
_cell.length_c   1.000
_cell.angle_alpha   90.00
_cell.angle_beta   90.00
_cell.angle_gamma   90.00
#
_symmetry.space_group_name_H-M   'P 1'
#
loop_
_entity.id
_entity.type
_entity.pdbx_description
1 polymer ?
#
loop_
_entity_poly.entity_id
_entity_poly.type
_entity_poly.pdbx_seq_one_letter_code
_entity_poly.pdbx_strand_id
1 'polypeptide(L)'
;MSLTEHLFPGSGIQPGTRGVVVDGPHGWLHQSVTVRFDTGFGDLREVDAPLGKIRLKRRDGGLDRFTERARWVGLCRLGVAAALLLPVLYFVVVYLWTFHTIDGLLPALVVAALDSAASMVDLVLTRPLQAAVFLSVSWWLGRFAFR
;
A
#
# COMPACT_ATOMS: atom_id res chain seq x y z
N MET A 1 -18.87 -13.32 -10.79
CA MET A 1 -17.50 -12.88 -10.45
C MET A 1 -17.10 -11.84 -11.46
N SER A 2 -17.15 -10.55 -11.13
CA SER A 2 -16.95 -9.46 -12.11
C SER A 2 -15.59 -8.79 -11.94
N LEU A 3 -15.03 -8.30 -13.05
CA LEU A 3 -13.75 -7.56 -13.14
C LEU A 3 -13.67 -6.35 -12.18
N THR A 4 -14.80 -5.86 -11.71
CA THR A 4 -14.93 -4.77 -10.73
C THR A 4 -14.44 -5.15 -9.32
N GLU A 5 -14.59 -6.42 -8.89
CA GLU A 5 -14.08 -6.91 -7.60
C GLU A 5 -12.53 -7.01 -7.58
N HIS A 6 -11.90 -7.03 -8.75
CA HIS A 6 -10.45 -7.14 -8.88
C HIS A 6 -9.74 -5.77 -8.90
N LEU A 7 -10.44 -4.72 -9.34
CA LEU A 7 -9.89 -3.36 -9.46
C LEU A 7 -10.12 -2.50 -8.19
N PHE A 8 -11.11 -2.87 -7.37
CA PHE A 8 -11.36 -2.26 -6.06
C PHE A 8 -11.32 -3.34 -4.98
N PRO A 9 -10.16 -3.61 -4.32
CA PRO A 9 -10.13 -4.47 -3.15
C PRO A 9 -10.74 -3.73 -1.95
N GLY A 10 -12.05 -3.46 -1.99
CA GLY A 10 -12.74 -2.54 -1.09
C GLY A 10 -13.74 -3.17 -0.12
N SER A 11 -14.03 -4.48 -0.24
CA SER A 11 -15.06 -5.13 0.59
C SER A 11 -14.65 -6.47 1.21
N GLY A 12 -13.46 -6.99 0.91
CA GLY A 12 -12.99 -8.27 1.42
C GLY A 12 -11.81 -8.13 2.38
N ILE A 13 -11.96 -8.57 3.63
CA ILE A 13 -10.84 -8.75 4.55
C ILE A 13 -9.88 -9.76 3.91
N GLN A 14 -8.64 -9.35 3.62
CA GLN A 14 -7.66 -10.27 3.03
C GLN A 14 -7.31 -11.39 4.03
N PRO A 15 -7.10 -12.64 3.57
CA PRO A 15 -6.66 -13.73 4.43
C PRO A 15 -5.36 -13.38 5.17
N GLY A 16 -5.35 -13.51 6.49
CA GLY A 16 -4.18 -13.19 7.33
C GLY A 16 -4.10 -11.74 7.83
N THR A 17 -5.11 -10.91 7.52
CA THR A 17 -5.25 -9.57 8.10
C THR A 17 -5.31 -9.67 9.63
N ARG A 18 -4.51 -8.84 10.30
CA ARG A 18 -4.46 -8.78 11.76
C ARG A 18 -5.32 -7.62 12.23
N GLY A 19 -6.20 -7.90 13.19
CA GLY A 19 -7.01 -6.89 13.85
C GLY A 19 -6.98 -7.05 15.36
N VAL A 20 -7.56 -6.07 16.04
CA VAL A 20 -7.78 -6.06 17.48
C VAL A 20 -9.27 -6.14 17.75
N VAL A 21 -9.65 -6.94 18.74
CA VAL A 21 -11.03 -7.03 19.20
C VAL A 21 -11.35 -5.73 19.95
N VAL A 22 -12.39 -5.02 19.52
CA VAL A 22 -12.83 -3.75 20.13
C VAL A 22 -14.01 -3.98 21.05
N ASP A 23 -14.90 -4.89 20.68
CA ASP A 23 -16.11 -5.16 21.44
C ASP A 23 -16.27 -6.66 21.73
N GLY A 24 -17.01 -6.98 22.79
CA GLY A 24 -17.23 -8.35 23.27
C GLY A 24 -17.97 -9.25 22.26
N PRO A 25 -18.16 -10.54 22.60
CA PRO A 25 -19.00 -11.42 21.80
C PRO A 25 -20.47 -11.00 21.89
N HIS A 26 -21.09 -10.75 20.74
CA HIS A 26 -22.50 -10.39 20.58
C HIS A 26 -23.23 -11.47 19.77
N GLY A 27 -24.54 -11.63 20.02
CA GLY A 27 -25.38 -12.61 19.32
C GLY A 27 -25.58 -13.91 20.11
N TRP A 28 -26.83 -14.33 20.24
CA TRP A 28 -27.23 -15.46 21.08
C TRP A 28 -27.08 -16.83 20.39
N LEU A 29 -27.37 -16.92 19.08
CA LEU A 29 -27.18 -18.13 18.27
C LEU A 29 -25.85 -18.15 17.48
N HIS A 30 -25.38 -16.98 17.04
CA HIS A 30 -24.12 -16.83 16.32
C HIS A 30 -23.28 -15.77 17.00
N GLN A 31 -22.34 -16.20 17.83
CA GLN A 31 -21.41 -15.30 18.52
C GLN A 31 -20.46 -14.65 17.50
N SER A 32 -20.63 -13.35 17.30
CA SER A 32 -19.75 -12.48 16.53
C SER A 32 -18.99 -11.55 17.46
N VAL A 33 -17.82 -11.08 17.00
CA VAL A 33 -16.97 -10.14 17.73
C VAL A 33 -16.60 -9.02 16.77
N THR A 34 -16.66 -7.77 17.24
CA THR A 34 -16.25 -6.61 16.44
C THR A 34 -14.74 -6.50 16.45
N VAL A 35 -14.14 -6.63 15.27
CA VAL A 35 -12.69 -6.59 15.07
C VAL A 35 -12.35 -5.34 14.26
N ARG A 36 -11.42 -4.54 14.79
CA ARG A 36 -10.83 -3.41 14.08
C ARG A 36 -9.52 -3.82 13.42
N PHE A 37 -9.38 -3.60 12.12
CA PHE A 37 -8.16 -3.89 11.37
C PHE A 37 -7.70 -2.66 10.57
N ASP A 38 -6.39 -2.62 10.31
CA ASP A 38 -5.75 -1.59 9.50
C ASP A 38 -5.88 -1.93 8.02
N THR A 39 -6.39 -0.99 7.22
CA THR A 39 -6.50 -1.14 5.75
C THR A 39 -5.19 -0.83 5.03
N GLY A 40 -4.16 -0.41 5.77
CA GLY A 40 -2.79 -0.29 5.29
C GLY A 40 -2.30 1.14 5.05
N PHE A 41 -3.18 2.14 5.14
CA PHE A 41 -2.83 3.56 5.07
C PHE A 41 -3.18 4.30 6.38
N GLY A 42 -3.29 3.58 7.49
CA GLY A 42 -3.66 4.14 8.79
C GLY A 42 -5.17 4.38 8.96
N ASP A 43 -5.97 3.99 7.97
CA ASP A 43 -7.43 3.90 8.11
C ASP A 43 -7.80 2.59 8.82
N LEU A 44 -8.68 2.70 9.80
CA LEU A 44 -9.08 1.62 10.67
C LEU A 44 -10.54 1.27 10.38
N ARG A 45 -10.79 0.04 9.97
CA ARG A 45 -12.16 -0.44 9.75
C ARG A 45 -12.56 -1.46 10.79
N GLU A 46 -13.81 -1.35 11.23
CA GLU A 46 -14.48 -2.30 12.11
C GLU A 46 -15.36 -3.22 11.31
N VAL A 47 -15.25 -4.52 11.56
CA VAL A 47 -16.13 -5.53 10.98
C VAL A 47 -16.47 -6.56 12.05
N ASP A 48 -17.74 -6.97 12.06
CA ASP A 48 -18.19 -8.08 12.86
C ASP A 48 -17.77 -9.39 12.22
N ALA A 49 -16.88 -10.11 12.90
CA ALA A 49 -16.39 -11.39 12.46
C ALA A 49 -16.90 -12.51 13.39
N PRO A 50 -17.40 -13.64 12.83
CA PRO A 50 -17.82 -14.77 13.64
C PRO A 50 -16.62 -15.42 14.33
N LEU A 51 -16.77 -15.80 15.61
CA LEU A 51 -15.68 -16.38 16.42
C LEU A 51 -14.98 -17.57 15.75
N GLY A 52 -15.73 -18.43 15.05
CA GLY A 52 -15.18 -19.60 14.36
C GLY A 52 -14.21 -19.28 13.22
N LYS A 53 -14.15 -18.03 12.74
CA LYS A 53 -13.23 -17.58 11.68
C LYS A 53 -12.06 -16.75 12.22
N ILE A 54 -11.97 -16.56 13.54
CA ILE A 54 -10.93 -15.73 14.17
C ILE A 54 -9.91 -16.64 14.85
N ARG A 55 -8.63 -16.41 14.60
CA ARG A 55 -7.54 -17.05 15.35
C ARG A 55 -6.94 -16.04 16.33
N LEU A 56 -7.13 -16.29 17.62
CA LEU A 56 -6.52 -15.48 18.67
C LEU A 56 -4.99 -15.65 18.66
N LYS A 57 -4.26 -14.55 18.46
CA LYS A 57 -2.79 -14.55 18.53
C LYS A 57 -2.23 -14.13 19.89
N ARG A 58 -2.89 -13.21 20.58
CA ARG A 58 -2.42 -12.61 21.84
C ARG A 58 -3.61 -12.04 22.61
N ARG A 59 -3.63 -12.22 23.94
CA ARG A 59 -4.55 -11.51 24.86
C ARG A 59 -3.87 -10.24 25.40
N ASP A 60 -4.66 -9.22 25.67
CA ASP A 60 -4.22 -7.96 26.31
C ASP A 60 -3.17 -7.15 25.52
N GLY A 61 -3.27 -7.15 24.19
CA GLY A 61 -2.43 -6.32 23.33
C GLY A 61 -2.65 -4.82 23.52
N GLY A 62 -3.84 -4.42 23.98
CA GLY A 62 -4.30 -3.04 24.10
C GLY A 62 -4.71 -2.45 22.76
N LEU A 63 -5.93 -1.91 22.69
CA LEU A 63 -6.45 -1.20 21.51
C LEU A 63 -5.52 -0.03 21.12
N ASP A 64 -5.06 0.73 22.11
CA ASP A 64 -4.23 1.92 21.90
C ASP A 64 -2.86 1.59 21.29
N ARG A 65 -2.23 0.49 21.70
CA ARG A 65 -0.96 0.05 21.12
C ARG A 65 -1.13 -0.44 19.67
N PHE A 66 -2.30 -1.00 19.35
CA PHE A 66 -2.61 -1.41 17.98
C PHE A 66 -2.82 -0.19 17.08
N THR A 67 -3.61 0.79 17.52
CA THR A 67 -3.90 2.01 16.76
C THR A 67 -2.65 2.85 16.55
N GLU A 68 -1.81 3.02 17.58
CA GLU A 68 -0.55 3.75 17.47
C GLU A 68 0.40 3.10 16.45
N ARG A 69 0.55 1.76 16.53
CA ARG A 69 1.37 1.02 15.56
C ARG A 69 0.83 1.12 14.14
N ALA A 70 -0.49 0.96 13.95
CA ALA A 70 -1.13 1.08 12.64
C ALA A 70 -0.90 2.47 12.04
N ARG A 71 -1.02 3.53 12.86
CA ARG A 71 -0.74 4.91 12.43
C ARG A 71 0.70 5.09 11.98
N TRP A 72 1.69 4.62 12.75
CA TRP A 72 3.09 4.71 12.37
C TRP A 72 3.41 3.93 11.09
N VAL A 73 2.88 2.72 10.95
CA VAL A 73 3.06 1.90 9.73
C VAL A 73 2.41 2.58 8.53
N GLY A 74 1.20 3.12 8.68
CA GLY A 74 0.51 3.88 7.64
C GLY A 74 1.30 5.11 7.20
N LEU A 75 1.86 5.89 8.14
CA LEU A 75 2.73 7.02 7.83
C LEU A 75 4.00 6.59 7.08
N CYS A 76 4.64 5.50 7.50
CA CYS A 76 5.80 4.96 6.80
C CYS A 76 5.44 4.53 5.36
N ARG A 77 4.30 3.84 5.17
CA ARG A 77 3.82 3.43 3.84
C ARG A 77 3.52 4.62 2.95
N LEU A 78 2.88 5.64 3.49
CA LEU A 78 2.60 6.89 2.78
C LEU A 78 3.90 7.62 2.40
N GLY A 79 4.88 7.67 3.31
CA GLY A 79 6.20 8.22 3.02
C GLY A 79 6.93 7.47 1.89
N VAL A 80 6.89 6.14 1.90
CA VAL A 80 7.48 5.32 0.83
C VAL A 80 6.73 5.51 -0.49
N ALA A 81 5.39 5.53 -0.48
CA ALA A 81 4.60 5.79 -1.67
C ALA A 81 4.89 7.18 -2.26
N ALA A 82 4.99 8.21 -1.41
CA ALA A 82 5.35 9.55 -1.82
C ALA A 82 6.77 9.60 -2.40
N ALA A 83 7.74 8.91 -1.79
CA ALA A 83 9.10 8.81 -2.31
C ALA A 83 9.16 8.13 -3.69
N LEU A 84 8.33 7.10 -3.92
CA LEU A 84 8.21 6.44 -5.23
C LEU A 84 7.55 7.34 -6.29
N LEU A 85 6.63 8.21 -5.89
CA LEU A 85 5.97 9.17 -6.80
C LEU A 85 6.78 10.46 -7.01
N LEU A 86 7.78 10.72 -6.16
CA LEU A 86 8.58 11.94 -6.20
C LEU A 86 9.22 12.22 -7.57
N PRO A 87 9.79 11.24 -8.31
CA PRO A 87 10.35 11.49 -9.64
C PRO A 87 9.31 11.97 -10.65
N VAL A 88 8.09 11.43 -10.59
CA VAL A 88 6.98 11.83 -11.45
C VAL A 88 6.54 13.24 -11.12
N LEU A 89 6.40 13.56 -9.83
CA LEU A 89 6.07 14.91 -9.37
C LEU A 89 7.14 15.92 -9.79
N TYR A 90 8.41 15.56 -9.64
CA TYR A 90 9.54 16.38 -10.06
C TYR A 90 9.51 16.65 -11.57
N PHE A 91 9.28 15.61 -12.38
CA PHE A 91 9.12 15.77 -13.84
C PHE A 91 8.00 16.74 -14.19
N VAL A 92 6.82 16.59 -13.57
CA VAL A 92 5.67 17.46 -13.80
C VAL A 92 5.99 18.92 -13.44
N VAL A 93 6.63 19.15 -12.30
CA VAL A 93 7.04 20.50 -11.87
C VAL A 93 8.04 21.11 -12.84
N VAL A 94 9.07 20.36 -13.25
CA VAL A 94 10.08 20.83 -14.21
C VAL A 94 9.46 21.10 -15.57
N TYR A 95 8.54 20.25 -16.03
CA TYR A 95 7.84 20.44 -17.30
C TYR A 95 7.00 21.72 -17.28
N LEU A 96 6.18 21.91 -16.24
CA LEU A 96 5.35 23.11 -16.10
C LEU A 96 6.20 24.37 -15.98
N TRP A 97 7.30 24.31 -15.24
CA TRP A 97 8.24 25.44 -15.12
C TRP A 97 8.90 25.79 -16.46
N THR A 98 9.19 24.80 -17.30
CA THR A 98 9.90 25.02 -18.57
C THR A 98 8.94 25.47 -19.67
N PHE A 99 7.83 24.76 -19.83
CA PHE A 99 6.92 24.94 -20.98
C PHE A 99 5.71 25.82 -20.66
N HIS A 100 5.45 26.11 -19.38
CA HIS A 100 4.31 26.92 -18.92
C HIS A 100 2.94 26.45 -19.46
N THR A 101 2.84 25.18 -19.86
CA THR A 101 1.62 24.57 -20.39
C THR A 101 1.47 23.14 -19.88
N ILE A 102 0.22 22.64 -19.88
CA ILE A 102 -0.13 21.24 -19.60
C ILE A 102 -0.26 20.45 -20.92
N ASP A 103 -0.34 21.15 -22.05
CA ASP A 103 -0.43 20.52 -23.36
C ASP A 103 0.82 19.67 -23.63
N GLY A 104 0.60 18.42 -24.01
CA GLY A 104 1.69 17.48 -24.26
C GLY A 104 2.34 16.86 -23.01
N LEU A 105 1.86 17.17 -21.80
CA LEU A 105 2.43 16.60 -20.56
C LEU A 105 2.34 15.07 -20.52
N LEU A 106 1.18 14.50 -20.90
CA LEU A 106 0.98 13.06 -20.97
C LEU A 106 1.94 12.38 -21.97
N PRO A 107 2.01 12.78 -23.25
CA PRO A 107 2.96 12.17 -24.18
C PRO A 107 4.42 12.41 -23.77
N ALA A 108 4.78 13.56 -23.21
CA ALA A 108 6.12 13.82 -22.68
C ALA A 108 6.47 12.88 -21.51
N LEU A 109 5.52 12.64 -20.61
CA LEU A 109 5.70 11.69 -19.51
C LEU A 109 5.90 10.26 -20.02
N VAL A 110 5.16 9.85 -21.05
CA VAL A 110 5.32 8.53 -21.68
C VAL A 110 6.70 8.39 -22.32
N VAL A 111 7.17 9.41 -23.05
CA VAL A 111 8.52 9.41 -23.65
C VAL A 111 9.59 9.34 -22.56
N ALA A 112 9.48 10.15 -21.51
CA ALA A 112 10.41 10.12 -20.38
C ALA A 112 10.42 8.75 -19.68
N ALA A 113 9.26 8.10 -19.55
CA ALA A 113 9.16 6.75 -19.00
C ALA A 113 9.86 5.71 -19.89
N LEU A 114 9.72 5.82 -21.22
CA LEU A 114 10.40 4.93 -22.17
C LEU A 114 11.92 5.12 -22.13
N ASP A 115 12.41 6.36 -22.08
CA ASP A 115 13.84 6.65 -21.94
C ASP A 115 14.40 6.11 -20.62
N SER A 116 13.64 6.27 -19.53
CA SER A 116 14.02 5.69 -18.25
C SER A 116 14.05 4.16 -18.29
N ALA A 117 13.13 3.52 -19.01
CA ALA A 117 13.12 2.07 -19.19
C ALA A 117 14.32 1.60 -20.03
N ALA A 118 14.64 2.29 -21.12
CA ALA A 118 15.81 2.00 -21.95
C ALA A 118 17.11 2.13 -21.13
N SER A 119 17.23 3.19 -20.34
CA SER A 119 18.36 3.42 -19.43
C SER A 119 18.49 2.31 -18.38
N MET A 120 17.35 1.80 -17.90
CA MET A 120 17.34 0.67 -16.96
C MET A 120 17.83 -0.63 -17.62
N VAL A 121 17.44 -0.89 -18.88
CA VAL A 121 17.94 -2.06 -19.63
C VAL A 121 19.45 -1.97 -19.80
N ASP A 122 19.96 -0.78 -20.16
CA ASP A 122 21.40 -0.55 -20.26
C ASP A 122 22.11 -0.78 -18.91
N LEU A 123 21.53 -0.31 -17.80
CA LEU A 123 22.07 -0.55 -16.45
C LEU A 123 22.14 -2.05 -16.10
N VAL A 124 21.14 -2.83 -16.49
CA VAL A 124 21.11 -4.29 -16.28
C VAL A 124 22.23 -4.98 -17.08
N LEU A 125 22.45 -4.56 -18.32
CA LEU A 125 23.45 -5.14 -19.20
C LEU A 125 24.88 -4.76 -18.78
N THR A 126 25.10 -3.50 -18.39
CA THR A 126 26.43 -2.98 -18.06
C THR A 126 26.83 -3.23 -16.60
N ARG A 127 25.87 -3.22 -15.67
CA ARG A 127 26.12 -3.32 -14.22
C ARG A 127 25.05 -4.19 -13.53
N PRO A 128 25.03 -5.51 -13.80
CA PRO A 128 23.95 -6.40 -13.36
C PRO A 128 23.78 -6.46 -11.84
N LEU A 129 24.89 -6.40 -11.09
CA LEU A 129 24.87 -6.42 -9.62
C LEU A 129 24.20 -5.17 -9.03
N GLN A 130 24.49 -3.99 -9.58
CA GLN A 130 23.87 -2.74 -9.13
C GLN A 130 22.38 -2.70 -9.49
N ALA A 131 22.04 -3.13 -10.71
CA ALA A 131 20.65 -3.24 -11.15
C ALA A 131 19.84 -4.22 -10.29
N ALA A 132 20.40 -5.39 -9.97
CA ALA A 132 19.74 -6.39 -9.13
C ALA A 132 19.44 -5.86 -7.72
N VAL A 133 20.39 -5.15 -7.11
CA VAL A 133 20.21 -4.50 -5.80
C VAL A 133 19.10 -3.45 -5.89
N PHE A 134 19.16 -2.56 -6.87
CA PHE A 134 18.16 -1.51 -7.06
C PHE A 134 16.75 -2.09 -7.27
N LEU A 135 16.60 -3.08 -8.14
CA LEU A 135 15.32 -3.73 -8.42
C LEU A 135 14.78 -4.46 -7.19
N SER A 136 15.66 -5.16 -6.45
CA SER A 136 15.27 -5.87 -5.23
C SER A 136 14.78 -4.90 -4.15
N VAL A 137 15.50 -3.80 -3.93
CA VAL A 137 15.12 -2.76 -2.96
C VAL A 137 13.82 -2.08 -3.38
N SER A 138 13.70 -1.70 -4.66
CA SER A 138 12.49 -1.06 -5.19
C SER A 138 11.27 -1.99 -5.08
N TRP A 139 11.44 -3.28 -5.39
CA TRP A 139 10.39 -4.28 -5.24
C TRP A 139 9.96 -4.46 -3.77
N TRP A 140 10.92 -4.50 -2.84
CA TRP A 140 10.64 -4.57 -1.40
C TRP A 140 9.90 -3.34 -0.89
N LEU A 141 10.33 -2.14 -1.28
CA LEU A 141 9.68 -0.89 -0.92
C LEU A 141 8.27 -0.80 -1.49
N GLY A 142 8.07 -1.17 -2.76
CA GLY A 142 6.75 -1.22 -3.37
C GLY A 142 5.85 -2.23 -2.68
N ARG A 143 6.37 -3.42 -2.35
CA ARG A 143 5.63 -4.43 -1.59
C ARG A 143 5.26 -3.93 -0.20
N PHE A 144 6.15 -3.20 0.48
CA PHE A 144 5.86 -2.62 1.78
C PHE A 144 4.80 -1.53 1.72
N ALA A 145 4.85 -0.66 0.70
CA ALA A 145 3.93 0.47 0.55
C ALA A 145 2.52 0.04 0.13
N PHE A 146 2.39 -0.92 -0.78
CA PHE A 146 1.12 -1.25 -1.44
C PHE A 146 0.49 -2.59 -1.06
N ARG A 147 1.16 -3.41 -0.23
CA ARG A 147 0.60 -4.65 0.33
C ARG A 147 0.81 -4.66 1.84
#